data_AF-A0A8T1X701-F1
#
_entry.id   AF-A0A8T1X701-F1
#
_cell.length_a   1.000
_cell.length_b   1.000
_cell.length_c   1.000
_cell.angle_alpha   90.00
_cell.angle_beta   90.00
_cell.angle_gamma   90.00
#
_symmetry.space_group_name_H-M   'P 1'
#
loop_
_entity.id
_entity.type
_entity.pdbx_description
1 polymer ?
#
loop_
_entity_poly.entity_id
_entity_poly.type
_entity_poly.pdbx_seq_one_letter_code
_entity_poly.pdbx_strand_id
1 'polypeptide(L)'
;MSIALLLGRPAAVCLGVGVAMLASVSLSKGNPCLWRALRRMTHAPSLCRSQRGLCSSTTHAKLLPCVKELRQMDASKLSKQKITVVQLNILASNLATRNHFPYVLESSLNWENRKMALLRQFDALDADVLCLEELSDYWTFFKPEMQDRGYESVYAKRPSIHVSNWSGEKKRDGKDKFELKEFEAVNFHDPHDRVAVLALLKVRHFAQFVLVGCTHLWWNAQKVDHQMTELYELEEEVIRMSTDVKDKYERELPETLTGPNTVPIVLCGDFNNSPESQIYEYMENSFMQKPNLEGVSEVFRSAYGSYMHNALANALEHSEDALEKFKVEEGKKPEPPHTTVNFRRCWTIDYIWYSRHSLVPSRVLEIPSEAELRAEEGPGNWFNRLALSDNLSRAGRLPSGLNGNYNGIPNSIYGSDHVPIMAEFEFLCKSDCS
;
A
#
# COMPACT_ATOMS: atom_id res chain seq x y z
N MET A 1 14.86 -2.48 59.12
CA MET A 1 14.11 -3.21 58.08
C MET A 1 13.03 -2.29 57.57
N SER A 2 13.09 -1.93 56.28
CA SER A 2 11.95 -1.64 55.39
C SER A 2 12.49 -1.06 54.11
N ILE A 3 12.63 -1.93 53.11
CA ILE A 3 12.95 -1.59 51.72
C ILE A 3 11.63 -1.23 51.05
N ALA A 4 11.52 -0.02 50.53
CA ALA A 4 10.40 0.42 49.71
C ALA A 4 10.55 -0.17 48.30
N LEU A 5 9.63 -1.06 47.92
CA LEU A 5 9.44 -1.56 46.57
C LEU A 5 8.70 -0.51 45.74
N LEU A 6 9.39 0.13 44.80
CA LEU A 6 8.81 0.90 43.71
C LEU A 6 8.26 -0.08 42.66
N LEU A 7 6.95 -0.34 42.70
CA LEU A 7 6.22 -1.00 41.64
C LEU A 7 6.05 -0.03 40.46
N GLY A 8 6.87 -0.21 39.42
CA GLY A 8 6.65 0.40 38.11
C GLY A 8 5.36 -0.15 37.49
N ARG A 9 4.45 0.75 37.08
CA ARG A 9 3.27 0.40 36.29
C ARG A 9 3.72 -0.11 34.92
N PRO A 10 3.14 -1.21 34.39
CA PRO A 10 3.46 -1.66 33.04
C PRO A 10 2.98 -0.62 32.02
N ALA A 11 3.87 -0.20 31.13
CA ALA A 11 3.50 0.55 29.94
C ALA A 11 2.58 -0.35 29.09
N ALA A 12 1.36 0.09 28.82
CA ALA A 12 0.44 -0.60 27.94
C ALA A 12 1.03 -0.63 26.52
N VAL A 13 1.46 -1.81 26.07
CA VAL A 13 1.86 -2.05 24.68
C VAL A 13 0.57 -2.12 23.86
N CYS A 14 0.39 -1.19 22.93
CA CYS A 14 -0.80 -1.10 22.09
C CYS A 14 -0.72 -2.17 20.98
N LEU A 15 -1.18 -3.39 21.27
CA LEU A 15 -1.00 -4.60 20.44
C LEU A 15 -1.94 -4.73 19.23
N GLY A 16 -2.58 -3.66 18.77
CA GLY A 16 -3.53 -3.79 17.66
C GLY A 16 -2.98 -3.33 16.33
N VAL A 17 -3.39 -4.07 15.32
CA VAL A 17 -3.05 -3.87 13.92
C VAL A 17 -4.27 -3.23 13.23
N GLY A 18 -4.04 -2.32 12.29
CA GLY A 18 -5.13 -1.65 11.57
C GLY A 18 -4.75 -1.30 10.15
N VAL A 19 -5.68 -0.63 9.47
CA VAL A 19 -5.51 -0.07 8.14
C VAL A 19 -5.54 1.45 8.26
N ALA A 20 -4.63 2.14 7.57
CA ALA A 20 -4.57 3.60 7.54
C ALA A 20 -4.55 4.12 6.11
N MET A 21 -5.07 5.34 5.97
CA MET A 21 -4.87 6.14 4.77
C MET A 21 -4.32 7.49 5.18
N LEU A 22 -3.22 7.89 4.54
CA LEU A 22 -2.55 9.15 4.80
C LEU A 22 -2.52 9.95 3.49
N ALA A 23 -2.98 11.19 3.52
CA ALA A 23 -3.01 12.09 2.37
C ALA A 23 -2.16 13.33 2.64
N SER A 24 -1.36 13.75 1.66
CA SER A 24 -0.48 14.91 1.77
C SER A 24 -1.29 16.22 1.86
N VAL A 25 -0.99 17.05 2.84
CA VAL A 25 -1.60 18.36 3.10
C VAL A 25 -0.56 19.48 3.02
N SER A 26 0.50 19.34 2.23
CA SER A 26 1.48 20.43 2.03
C SER A 26 1.90 20.52 0.57
N LEU A 27 1.84 21.73 0.00
CA LEU A 27 2.38 22.02 -1.34
C LEU A 27 3.91 22.07 -1.35
N SER A 28 4.54 22.41 -0.21
CA SER A 28 6.00 22.42 -0.10
C SER A 28 6.48 21.01 0.19
N LYS A 29 6.79 20.26 -0.88
CA LYS A 29 7.57 19.03 -0.83
C LYS A 29 8.87 19.31 -0.07
N GLY A 30 8.91 18.86 1.18
CA GLY A 30 9.97 19.19 2.11
C GLY A 30 11.32 18.76 1.56
N ASN A 31 12.23 19.70 1.30
CA ASN A 31 13.60 19.39 0.92
C ASN A 31 14.21 18.50 2.04
N PRO A 32 14.47 17.20 1.81
CA PRO A 32 14.82 16.25 2.87
C PRO A 32 16.12 16.65 3.60
N CYS A 33 16.96 17.47 2.97
CA CYS A 33 18.15 18.07 3.55
C CYS A 33 17.85 19.11 4.65
N LEU A 34 16.80 19.92 4.49
CA LEU A 34 16.41 20.95 5.46
C LEU A 34 15.84 20.32 6.74
N TRP A 35 15.02 19.26 6.59
CA TRP A 35 14.46 18.52 7.73
C TRP A 35 15.52 17.77 8.54
N ARG A 36 16.48 17.13 7.87
CA ARG A 36 17.64 16.48 8.53
C ARG A 36 18.53 17.49 9.24
N ALA A 37 18.61 18.74 8.76
CA ALA A 37 19.35 19.82 9.40
C ALA A 37 18.61 20.37 10.63
N LEU A 38 17.29 20.59 10.54
CA LEU A 38 16.45 21.10 11.64
C LEU A 38 16.38 20.12 12.82
N ARG A 39 16.25 18.81 12.60
CA ARG A 39 16.28 17.79 13.68
C ARG A 39 17.64 17.68 14.39
N ARG A 40 18.75 18.02 13.72
CA ARG A 40 20.07 18.06 14.35
C ARG A 40 20.26 19.25 15.29
N MET A 41 19.42 20.29 15.16
CA MET A 41 19.48 21.47 16.01
C MET A 41 18.61 21.34 17.28
N THR A 42 17.62 20.44 17.29
CA THR A 42 16.62 20.35 18.37
C THR A 42 16.83 19.18 19.34
N HIS A 43 17.75 18.23 19.06
CA HIS A 43 18.08 17.14 19.98
C HIS A 43 19.57 17.14 20.37
N ALA A 44 19.82 17.15 21.68
CA ALA A 44 21.15 16.99 22.27
C ALA A 44 21.78 15.64 21.88
N PRO A 45 23.12 15.56 21.73
CA PRO A 45 23.76 14.40 21.13
C PRO A 45 23.79 13.24 22.13
N SER A 46 22.97 12.21 21.91
CA SER A 46 23.21 10.89 22.50
C SER A 46 24.29 10.17 21.67
N LEU A 47 25.28 9.65 22.38
CA LEU A 47 26.47 8.99 21.85
C LEU A 47 26.10 7.74 21.05
N CYS A 48 26.14 7.83 19.72
CA CYS A 48 26.43 6.67 18.88
C CYS A 48 27.21 7.14 17.64
N ARG A 49 28.51 7.32 17.82
CA ARG A 49 29.47 7.70 16.77
C ARG A 49 30.29 6.47 16.42
N SER A 50 29.75 5.61 15.57
CA SER A 50 30.48 4.50 14.95
C SER A 50 29.63 3.99 13.77
N GLN A 51 30.27 3.81 12.62
CA GLN A 51 29.69 3.45 11.31
C GLN A 51 29.00 4.59 10.54
N ARG A 52 29.81 5.55 10.08
CA ARG A 52 29.51 6.31 8.86
C ARG A 52 30.52 5.93 7.79
N GLY A 53 30.11 5.01 6.93
CA GLY A 53 30.77 4.65 5.69
C GLY A 53 29.77 3.84 4.87
N LEU A 54 29.43 4.35 3.68
CA LEU A 54 28.50 3.79 2.69
C LEU A 54 27.00 3.79 3.06
N CYS A 55 26.30 4.87 2.71
CA CYS A 55 25.04 4.77 1.94
C CYS A 55 24.67 6.18 1.44
N SER A 56 25.23 6.56 0.29
CA SER A 56 25.00 7.83 -0.40
C SER A 56 24.49 7.60 -1.84
N SER A 57 23.67 6.56 -2.02
CA SER A 57 22.84 6.43 -3.21
C SER A 57 21.39 6.54 -2.76
N THR A 58 20.83 7.74 -2.76
CA THR A 58 19.37 7.91 -2.85
C THR A 58 18.97 7.37 -4.21
N THR A 59 18.73 6.06 -4.29
CA THR A 59 18.07 5.41 -5.42
C THR A 59 16.66 5.98 -5.48
N HIS A 60 16.44 6.95 -6.37
CA HIS A 60 15.11 7.45 -6.65
C HIS A 60 14.22 6.30 -7.15
N ALA A 61 12.97 6.29 -6.73
CA ALA A 61 11.95 5.35 -7.20
C ALA A 61 11.88 5.36 -8.75
N LYS A 62 12.15 4.22 -9.38
CA LYS A 62 12.08 4.08 -10.85
C LYS A 62 10.63 3.85 -11.28
N LEU A 63 10.11 4.72 -12.13
CA LEU A 63 8.73 4.67 -12.60
C LEU A 63 8.68 4.19 -14.05
N LEU A 64 7.85 3.19 -14.32
CA LEU A 64 7.55 2.67 -15.65
C LEU A 64 6.38 3.45 -16.26
N PRO A 65 6.46 3.89 -17.52
CA PRO A 65 5.34 4.53 -18.20
C PRO A 65 4.24 3.51 -18.55
N CYS A 66 2.97 3.87 -18.32
CA CYS A 66 1.80 3.05 -18.64
C CYS A 66 1.35 3.26 -20.09
N VAL A 67 2.25 2.95 -21.03
CA VAL A 67 2.07 3.27 -22.46
C VAL A 67 0.86 2.54 -23.05
N LYS A 68 0.59 1.29 -22.62
CA LYS A 68 -0.51 0.49 -23.16
C LYS A 68 -1.87 1.08 -22.79
N GLU A 69 -2.03 1.52 -21.55
CA GLU A 69 -3.25 2.15 -21.05
C GLU A 69 -3.47 3.53 -21.68
N LEU A 70 -2.43 4.37 -21.71
CA LEU A 70 -2.51 5.71 -22.29
C LEU A 70 -2.85 5.70 -23.78
N ARG A 71 -2.33 4.74 -24.56
CA ARG A 71 -2.64 4.59 -26.00
C ARG A 71 -4.10 4.22 -26.29
N GLN A 72 -4.82 3.68 -25.30
CA GLN A 72 -6.24 3.34 -25.45
C GLN A 72 -7.16 4.53 -25.17
N MET A 73 -6.62 5.62 -24.60
CA MET A 73 -7.40 6.81 -24.27
C MET A 73 -7.38 7.82 -25.43
N ASP A 74 -8.50 8.51 -25.61
CA ASP A 74 -8.52 9.71 -26.46
C ASP A 74 -7.72 10.81 -25.76
N ALA A 75 -6.74 11.38 -26.46
CA ALA A 75 -5.91 12.46 -25.96
C ALA A 75 -6.71 13.70 -25.54
N SER A 76 -7.91 13.90 -26.09
CA SER A 76 -8.83 14.97 -25.68
C SER A 76 -9.34 14.81 -24.24
N LYS A 77 -9.41 13.58 -23.72
CA LYS A 77 -9.88 13.27 -22.36
C LYS A 77 -8.81 13.42 -21.29
N LEU A 78 -7.54 13.51 -21.66
CA LEU A 78 -6.42 13.60 -20.73
C LEU A 78 -6.32 15.00 -20.12
N SER A 79 -6.60 15.12 -18.81
CA SER A 79 -6.64 16.42 -18.12
C SER A 79 -5.26 17.00 -17.78
N LYS A 80 -4.20 16.18 -17.86
CA LYS A 80 -2.84 16.45 -17.34
C LYS A 80 -2.74 16.64 -15.83
N GLN A 81 -3.87 16.62 -15.10
CA GLN A 81 -3.88 16.67 -13.64
C GLN A 81 -3.68 15.26 -13.10
N LYS A 82 -2.83 15.14 -12.07
CA LYS A 82 -2.35 13.85 -11.60
C LYS A 82 -2.42 13.69 -10.09
N ILE A 83 -2.48 12.43 -9.66
CA ILE A 83 -2.40 12.00 -8.27
C ILE A 83 -1.53 10.74 -8.16
N THR A 84 -0.69 10.67 -7.13
CA THR A 84 0.12 9.48 -6.84
C THR A 84 -0.43 8.73 -5.63
N VAL A 85 -0.71 7.44 -5.78
CA VAL A 85 -1.23 6.59 -4.70
C VAL A 85 -0.26 5.43 -4.48
N VAL A 86 0.20 5.26 -3.26
CA VAL A 86 1.01 4.14 -2.80
C VAL A 86 0.15 3.19 -1.98
N GLN A 87 0.38 1.90 -2.14
CA GLN A 87 -0.07 0.86 -1.21
C GLN A 87 1.14 0.10 -0.65
N LEU A 88 1.10 -0.19 0.66
CA LEU A 88 2.09 -1.05 1.30
C LEU A 88 1.55 -1.69 2.59
N ASN A 89 1.54 -3.02 2.63
CA ASN A 89 1.46 -3.77 3.89
C ASN A 89 2.80 -3.64 4.61
N ILE A 90 2.82 -3.03 5.81
CA ILE A 90 4.07 -2.67 6.48
C ILE A 90 4.64 -3.75 7.40
N LEU A 91 4.01 -4.93 7.48
CA LEU A 91 4.33 -6.01 8.40
C LEU A 91 4.33 -5.57 9.87
N ALA A 92 3.23 -5.87 10.58
CA ALA A 92 3.03 -5.42 11.96
C ALA A 92 4.20 -5.85 12.87
N SER A 93 4.48 -5.02 13.89
CA SER A 93 5.60 -5.23 14.81
C SER A 93 5.59 -6.61 15.48
N ASN A 94 4.40 -7.15 15.78
CA ASN A 94 4.20 -8.45 16.41
C ASN A 94 4.27 -9.66 15.45
N LEU A 95 4.20 -9.45 14.13
CA LEU A 95 4.24 -10.53 13.14
C LEU A 95 5.66 -10.85 12.68
N ALA A 96 6.57 -9.87 12.76
CA ALA A 96 7.98 -9.99 12.43
C ALA A 96 8.79 -10.80 13.47
N THR A 97 8.55 -12.11 13.53
CA THR A 97 9.24 -13.03 14.44
C THR A 97 10.33 -13.82 13.74
N ARG A 98 11.36 -14.28 14.48
CA ARG A 98 12.43 -15.14 13.93
C ARG A 98 11.91 -16.47 13.38
N ASN A 99 10.75 -16.93 13.82
CA ASN A 99 10.15 -18.16 13.31
C ASN A 99 9.52 -17.95 11.92
N HIS A 100 8.92 -16.78 11.70
CA HIS A 100 8.39 -16.39 10.39
C HIS A 100 9.49 -15.93 9.43
N PHE A 101 10.52 -15.28 9.96
CA PHE A 101 11.60 -14.67 9.19
C PHE A 101 13.00 -15.15 9.63
N PRO A 102 13.28 -16.46 9.57
CA PRO A 102 14.54 -17.03 10.08
C PRO A 102 15.78 -16.60 9.28
N TYR A 103 15.57 -16.14 8.04
CA TYR A 103 16.59 -15.67 7.11
C TYR A 103 16.98 -14.20 7.31
N VAL A 104 16.31 -13.48 8.22
CA VAL A 104 16.53 -12.05 8.42
C VAL A 104 17.46 -11.83 9.61
N LEU A 105 18.44 -10.92 9.46
CA LEU A 105 19.30 -10.50 10.56
C LEU A 105 18.46 -9.87 11.68
N GLU A 106 18.83 -10.14 12.94
CA GLU A 106 18.09 -9.61 14.10
C GLU A 106 18.00 -8.09 14.10
N SER A 107 19.07 -7.40 13.67
CA SER A 107 19.07 -5.95 13.50
C SER A 107 18.02 -5.49 12.49
N SER A 108 17.88 -6.19 11.37
CA SER A 108 16.92 -5.85 10.31
C SER A 108 15.49 -6.22 10.69
N LEU A 109 15.29 -7.28 11.49
CA LEU A 109 13.97 -7.69 11.97
C LEU A 109 13.44 -6.79 13.12
N ASN A 110 14.35 -6.20 13.89
CA ASN A 110 14.03 -5.33 15.02
C ASN A 110 13.13 -4.15 14.58
N TRP A 111 12.03 -3.94 15.30
CA TRP A 111 11.03 -2.95 14.95
C TRP A 111 11.55 -1.52 14.88
N GLU A 112 12.50 -1.13 15.75
CA GLU A 112 13.09 0.21 15.74
C GLU A 112 13.85 0.49 14.44
N ASN A 113 14.47 -0.54 13.85
CA ASN A 113 15.15 -0.40 12.57
C ASN A 113 14.18 -0.50 11.40
N ARG A 114 13.21 -1.42 11.44
CA ARG A 114 12.19 -1.57 10.37
C ARG A 114 11.36 -0.32 10.18
N LYS A 115 10.83 0.29 11.25
CA LYS A 115 10.02 1.51 11.14
C LYS A 115 10.81 2.68 10.56
N MET A 116 12.12 2.74 10.81
CA MET A 116 13.01 3.73 10.19
C MET A 116 13.31 3.42 8.72
N ALA A 117 13.37 2.14 8.33
CA ALA A 117 13.45 1.74 6.93
C ALA A 117 12.16 2.12 6.18
N LEU A 118 10.99 1.83 6.76
CA LEU A 118 9.68 2.22 6.22
C LEU A 118 9.58 3.74 6.01
N LEU A 119 9.98 4.56 6.99
CA LEU A 119 10.00 6.02 6.81
C LEU A 119 10.92 6.46 5.66
N ARG A 120 12.09 5.82 5.48
CA ARG A 120 12.96 6.11 4.33
C ARG A 120 12.32 5.70 3.00
N GLN A 121 11.58 4.60 2.97
CA GLN A 121 10.82 4.16 1.80
C GLN A 121 9.71 5.18 1.47
N PHE A 122 8.95 5.65 2.46
CA PHE A 122 7.93 6.69 2.26
C PHE A 122 8.54 8.00 1.76
N ASP A 123 9.65 8.44 2.36
CA ASP A 123 10.38 9.65 1.93
C ASP A 123 10.88 9.52 0.47
N ALA A 124 11.27 8.33 0.04
CA ALA A 124 11.75 8.08 -1.33
C ALA A 124 10.63 8.01 -2.37
N LEU A 125 9.42 7.58 -1.96
CA LEU A 125 8.24 7.50 -2.82
C LEU A 125 7.59 8.87 -3.03
N ASP A 126 7.58 9.74 -2.00
CA ASP A 126 7.02 11.11 -2.06
C ASP A 126 5.59 11.16 -2.68
N ALA A 127 4.73 10.25 -2.21
CA ALA A 127 3.40 10.07 -2.75
C ALA A 127 2.38 11.10 -2.25
N ASP A 128 1.27 11.22 -2.95
CA ASP A 128 0.16 12.08 -2.55
C ASP A 128 -0.75 11.41 -1.53
N VAL A 129 -0.96 10.09 -1.70
CA VAL A 129 -1.75 9.25 -0.81
C VAL A 129 -0.99 7.96 -0.51
N LEU A 130 -0.93 7.58 0.77
CA LEU A 130 -0.37 6.34 1.29
C LEU A 130 -1.48 5.50 1.91
N CYS A 131 -1.72 4.32 1.36
CA CYS A 131 -2.59 3.29 1.89
C CYS A 131 -1.72 2.23 2.58
N LEU A 132 -1.86 2.09 3.90
CA LEU A 132 -1.00 1.23 4.71
C LEU A 132 -1.82 0.17 5.45
N GLU A 133 -1.53 -1.09 5.17
CA GLU A 133 -2.02 -2.24 5.93
C GLU A 133 -1.03 -2.64 7.02
N GLU A 134 -1.52 -3.40 8.00
CA GLU A 134 -0.73 -3.86 9.14
C GLU A 134 -0.11 -2.76 10.01
N LEU A 135 -0.73 -1.58 10.04
CA LEU A 135 -0.20 -0.44 10.76
C LEU A 135 -0.32 -0.64 12.27
N SER A 136 0.83 -0.87 12.90
CA SER A 136 1.05 -0.85 14.34
C SER A 136 1.67 0.48 14.77
N ASP A 137 1.57 0.84 16.06
CA ASP A 137 2.14 2.09 16.62
C ASP A 137 1.66 3.37 15.92
N TYR A 138 0.41 3.39 15.44
CA TYR A 138 -0.17 4.55 14.75
C TYR A 138 -0.07 5.82 15.61
N TRP A 139 -0.60 5.81 16.83
CA TRP A 139 -0.66 7.00 17.68
C TRP A 139 0.69 7.44 18.22
N THR A 140 1.57 6.48 18.49
CA THR A 140 2.85 6.70 19.18
C THR A 140 3.99 7.04 18.22
N PHE A 141 3.89 6.64 16.95
CA PHE A 141 4.97 6.79 15.98
C PHE A 141 4.49 7.32 14.63
N PHE A 142 3.65 6.58 13.90
CA PHE A 142 3.36 6.93 12.50
C PHE A 142 2.55 8.21 12.36
N LYS A 143 1.53 8.44 13.18
CA LYS A 143 0.73 9.68 13.13
C LYS A 143 1.61 10.93 13.29
N PRO A 144 2.40 11.11 14.37
CA PRO A 144 3.25 12.30 14.49
C PRO A 144 4.35 12.38 13.41
N GLU A 145 5.01 11.26 13.07
CA GLU A 145 6.07 11.27 12.05
C GLU A 145 5.55 11.62 10.64
N MET A 146 4.33 11.20 10.30
CA MET A 146 3.71 11.49 9.01
C MET A 146 3.11 12.90 8.99
N GLN A 147 2.60 13.39 10.13
CA GLN A 147 2.21 14.80 10.29
C GLN A 147 3.39 15.75 10.10
N ASP A 148 4.56 15.43 10.66
CA ASP A 148 5.80 16.20 10.44
C ASP A 148 6.23 16.23 8.97
N ARG A 149 5.85 15.20 8.20
CA ARG A 149 6.06 15.11 6.74
C ARG A 149 4.96 15.77 5.92
N GLY A 150 3.98 16.38 6.59
CA GLY A 150 2.87 17.07 5.94
C GLY A 150 1.75 16.15 5.48
N TYR A 151 1.56 14.98 6.09
CA TYR A 151 0.40 14.13 5.85
C TYR A 151 -0.65 14.28 6.95
N GLU A 152 -1.92 14.33 6.56
CA GLU A 152 -3.03 14.01 7.44
C GLU A 152 -3.42 12.55 7.26
N SER A 153 -4.01 11.95 8.30
CA SER A 153 -4.29 10.52 8.29
C SER A 153 -5.61 10.17 8.94
N VAL A 154 -6.25 9.17 8.36
CA VAL A 154 -7.37 8.44 8.94
C VAL A 154 -6.94 7.00 9.19
N TYR A 155 -7.51 6.38 10.22
CA TYR A 155 -7.07 5.06 10.69
C TYR A 155 -8.22 4.27 11.28
N ALA A 156 -8.33 3.01 10.89
CA ALA A 156 -9.20 2.02 11.51
C ALA A 156 -8.36 0.90 12.11
N LYS A 157 -8.50 0.70 13.42
CA LYS A 157 -7.91 -0.44 14.13
C LYS A 157 -8.85 -1.63 14.00
N ARG A 158 -8.32 -2.84 13.80
CA ARG A 158 -9.16 -4.04 13.89
C ARG A 158 -9.82 -4.11 15.27
N PRO A 159 -11.13 -4.35 15.35
CA PRO A 159 -11.84 -4.46 16.61
C PRO A 159 -11.40 -5.72 17.36
N SER A 160 -10.31 -5.65 18.12
CA SER A 160 -10.01 -6.71 19.10
C SER A 160 -11.10 -6.73 20.16
N ILE A 161 -11.37 -7.88 20.80
CA ILE A 161 -12.29 -8.10 21.95
C ILE A 161 -12.14 -7.08 23.12
N HIS A 162 -11.18 -6.17 23.07
CA HIS A 162 -11.15 -4.94 23.86
C HIS A 162 -11.49 -3.71 23.01
N VAL A 163 -12.68 -3.16 23.27
CA VAL A 163 -13.17 -1.86 22.78
C VAL A 163 -12.09 -0.80 22.97
N SER A 164 -11.54 -0.29 21.86
CA SER A 164 -10.81 0.97 21.90
C SER A 164 -11.77 2.10 21.58
N ASN A 165 -11.92 3.03 22.53
CA ASN A 165 -12.59 4.29 22.27
C ASN A 165 -11.88 5.00 21.11
N TRP A 166 -12.65 5.17 20.06
CA TRP A 166 -12.48 6.11 18.97
C TRP A 166 -11.87 7.43 19.45
N SER A 167 -10.81 7.89 18.79
CA SER A 167 -10.35 9.28 18.86
C SER A 167 -10.23 9.85 17.47
N GLY A 168 -11.25 9.65 16.63
CA GLY A 168 -11.42 10.42 15.40
C GLY A 168 -11.59 11.90 15.74
N GLU A 169 -10.48 12.54 16.11
CA GLU A 169 -10.35 13.98 16.18
C GLU A 169 -10.37 14.44 14.73
N LYS A 170 -11.52 14.96 14.30
CA LYS A 170 -11.62 15.79 13.10
C LYS A 170 -10.79 17.06 13.34
N LYS A 171 -9.48 16.97 13.15
CA LYS A 171 -8.65 18.16 13.08
C LYS A 171 -8.77 18.71 11.66
N ARG A 172 -9.66 19.69 11.49
CA ARG A 172 -9.71 20.54 10.30
C ARG A 172 -8.56 21.53 10.39
N ASP A 173 -7.42 21.24 9.76
CA ASP A 173 -6.41 22.26 9.47
C ASP A 173 -5.58 21.82 8.25
N GLY A 174 -6.27 21.56 7.14
CA GLY A 174 -5.61 21.17 5.90
C GLY A 174 -4.83 22.33 5.31
N LYS A 175 -3.51 22.18 5.19
CA LYS A 175 -2.72 22.96 4.23
C LYS A 175 -2.63 22.20 2.90
N ASP A 176 -1.95 22.77 1.93
CA ASP A 176 -2.55 23.24 0.68
C ASP A 176 -2.94 22.22 -0.43
N LYS A 177 -2.74 20.90 -0.30
CA LYS A 177 -2.96 19.94 -1.42
C LYS A 177 -4.30 19.17 -1.39
N PHE A 178 -4.58 18.41 -0.32
CA PHE A 178 -5.84 17.67 -0.16
C PHE A 178 -6.65 18.18 1.03
N GLU A 179 -7.97 18.02 0.95
CA GLU A 179 -8.91 18.22 2.05
C GLU A 179 -9.69 16.93 2.26
N LEU A 180 -9.65 16.36 3.47
CA LEU A 180 -10.51 15.24 3.84
C LEU A 180 -11.96 15.75 3.96
N LYS A 181 -12.86 15.15 3.19
CA LYS A 181 -14.28 15.52 3.14
C LYS A 181 -15.15 14.55 3.92
N GLU A 182 -15.05 13.26 3.57
CA GLU A 182 -15.78 12.17 4.21
C GLU A 182 -14.82 11.03 4.54
N PHE A 183 -15.18 10.25 5.56
CA PHE A 183 -14.43 9.07 5.99
C PHE A 183 -15.40 8.03 6.52
N GLU A 184 -15.20 6.78 6.11
CA GLU A 184 -15.93 5.61 6.60
C GLU A 184 -14.94 4.53 7.03
N ALA A 185 -15.22 3.90 8.18
CA ALA A 185 -14.47 2.73 8.66
C ALA A 185 -15.39 1.52 8.61
N VAL A 186 -15.15 0.64 7.65
CA VAL A 186 -15.93 -0.58 7.47
C VAL A 186 -15.34 -1.65 8.37
N ASN A 187 -16.12 -2.17 9.31
CA ASN A 187 -15.81 -3.41 10.01
C ASN A 187 -16.61 -4.51 9.33
N PHE A 188 -15.93 -5.43 8.66
CA PHE A 188 -16.61 -6.50 7.96
C PHE A 188 -17.30 -7.42 8.97
N HIS A 189 -18.46 -7.95 8.60
CA HIS A 189 -19.19 -8.96 9.37
C HIS A 189 -18.60 -10.35 9.13
N ASP A 190 -17.27 -10.42 9.16
CA ASP A 190 -16.48 -11.62 9.00
C ASP A 190 -16.04 -12.14 10.39
N PRO A 191 -15.69 -13.44 10.51
CA PRO A 191 -15.28 -14.00 11.79
C PRO A 191 -13.87 -13.57 12.24
N HIS A 192 -13.16 -12.74 11.46
CA HIS A 192 -11.76 -12.38 11.69
C HIS A 192 -11.51 -10.87 11.87
N ASP A 193 -12.56 -10.09 12.13
CA ASP A 193 -12.49 -8.67 12.48
C ASP A 193 -11.70 -7.85 11.43
N ARG A 194 -11.89 -8.16 10.15
CA ARG A 194 -11.26 -7.44 9.05
C ARG A 194 -11.90 -6.06 8.86
N VAL A 195 -11.09 -5.13 8.40
CA VAL A 195 -11.49 -3.72 8.29
C VAL A 195 -11.06 -3.13 6.95
N ALA A 196 -11.85 -2.17 6.49
CA ALA A 196 -11.49 -1.27 5.41
C ALA A 196 -11.69 0.19 5.83
N VAL A 197 -10.98 1.07 5.14
CA VAL A 197 -11.09 2.52 5.27
C VAL A 197 -11.45 3.09 3.92
N LEU A 198 -12.48 3.94 3.87
CA LEU A 198 -12.83 4.75 2.71
C LEU A 198 -12.69 6.22 3.09
N ALA A 199 -12.04 7.01 2.24
CA ALA A 199 -11.88 8.44 2.45
C ALA A 199 -12.14 9.21 1.16
N LEU A 200 -13.08 10.15 1.22
CA LEU A 200 -13.28 11.13 0.15
C LEU A 200 -12.32 12.29 0.36
N LEU A 201 -11.43 12.49 -0.61
CA LEU A 201 -10.46 13.57 -0.62
C LEU A 201 -10.84 14.58 -1.71
N LYS A 202 -10.77 15.87 -1.39
CA LYS A 202 -10.85 16.95 -2.38
C LYS A 202 -9.45 17.50 -2.65
N VAL A 203 -8.97 17.36 -3.88
CA VAL A 203 -7.76 18.04 -4.36
C VAL A 203 -8.06 19.52 -4.48
N ARG A 204 -7.41 20.36 -3.69
CA ARG A 204 -7.71 21.80 -3.62
C ARG A 204 -7.37 22.53 -4.92
N HIS A 205 -6.24 22.19 -5.54
CA HIS A 205 -5.67 22.94 -6.66
C HIS A 205 -6.58 23.00 -7.91
N PHE A 206 -7.32 21.92 -8.19
CA PHE A 206 -8.23 21.83 -9.33
C PHE A 206 -9.62 21.32 -8.92
N ALA A 207 -9.97 21.51 -7.64
CA ALA A 207 -11.28 21.25 -7.04
C ALA A 207 -11.88 19.85 -7.31
N GLN A 208 -11.05 18.83 -7.53
CA GLN A 208 -11.49 17.48 -7.88
C GLN A 208 -11.64 16.59 -6.66
N PHE A 209 -12.72 15.80 -6.61
CA PHE A 209 -12.89 14.75 -5.61
C PHE A 209 -12.27 13.43 -6.07
N VAL A 210 -11.78 12.64 -5.13
CA VAL A 210 -11.36 11.24 -5.32
C VAL A 210 -11.70 10.46 -4.06
N LEU A 211 -12.42 9.35 -4.23
CA LEU A 211 -12.67 8.37 -3.19
C LEU A 211 -11.52 7.37 -3.20
N VAL A 212 -10.79 7.27 -2.09
CA VAL A 212 -9.73 6.28 -1.94
C VAL A 212 -10.14 5.29 -0.86
N GLY A 213 -9.97 4.01 -1.14
CA GLY A 213 -10.19 2.91 -0.20
C GLY A 213 -8.90 2.14 0.11
N CYS A 214 -8.79 1.58 1.31
CA CYS A 214 -7.72 0.67 1.69
C CYS A 214 -8.29 -0.49 2.52
N THR A 215 -7.92 -1.72 2.20
CA THR A 215 -8.39 -2.93 2.91
C THR A 215 -7.28 -3.98 3.05
N HIS A 216 -7.47 -4.93 3.96
CA HIS A 216 -6.61 -6.10 4.09
C HIS A 216 -7.46 -7.35 4.33
N LEU A 217 -7.69 -8.11 3.24
CA LEU A 217 -8.55 -9.29 3.22
C LEU A 217 -7.98 -10.46 4.03
N TRP A 218 -8.79 -11.48 4.25
CA TRP A 218 -8.37 -12.69 4.96
C TRP A 218 -7.11 -13.33 4.34
N TRP A 219 -6.17 -13.73 5.21
CA TRP A 219 -4.80 -14.13 4.79
C TRP A 219 -4.73 -15.49 4.08
N ASN A 220 -5.73 -16.36 4.31
CA ASN A 220 -5.71 -17.70 3.74
C ASN A 220 -6.32 -17.67 2.34
N ALA A 221 -5.46 -17.67 1.32
CA ALA A 221 -5.86 -17.68 -0.10
C ALA A 221 -6.80 -18.83 -0.51
N GLN A 222 -6.87 -19.92 0.28
CA GLN A 222 -7.81 -21.03 0.03
C GLN A 222 -9.23 -20.74 0.52
N LYS A 223 -9.40 -19.73 1.38
CA LYS A 223 -10.68 -19.28 1.94
C LYS A 223 -11.26 -18.14 1.13
N VAL A 224 -11.42 -18.42 -0.17
CA VAL A 224 -11.99 -17.49 -1.15
C VAL A 224 -13.39 -17.04 -0.74
N ASP A 225 -14.17 -17.92 -0.12
CA ASP A 225 -15.49 -17.61 0.43
C ASP A 225 -15.46 -16.47 1.46
N HIS A 226 -14.51 -16.50 2.40
CA HIS A 226 -14.35 -15.42 3.38
C HIS A 226 -13.94 -14.10 2.71
N GLN A 227 -12.96 -14.16 1.82
CA GLN A 227 -12.46 -12.99 1.08
C GLN A 227 -13.57 -12.38 0.20
N MET A 228 -14.44 -13.20 -0.40
CA MET A 228 -15.57 -12.73 -1.20
C MET A 228 -16.64 -12.07 -0.33
N THR A 229 -16.95 -12.58 0.87
CA THR A 229 -17.86 -11.92 1.81
C THR A 229 -17.36 -10.51 2.17
N GLU A 230 -16.09 -10.39 2.52
CA GLU A 230 -15.45 -9.09 2.80
C GLU A 230 -15.55 -8.13 1.60
N LEU A 231 -15.36 -8.64 0.38
CA LEU A 231 -15.49 -7.82 -0.84
C LEU A 231 -16.91 -7.41 -1.19
N TYR A 232 -17.92 -8.25 -0.93
CA TYR A 232 -19.32 -7.85 -1.13
C TYR A 232 -19.71 -6.71 -0.17
N GLU A 233 -19.31 -6.80 1.09
CA GLU A 233 -19.53 -5.72 2.06
C GLU A 233 -18.78 -4.44 1.65
N LEU A 234 -17.55 -4.56 1.15
CA LEU A 234 -16.80 -3.42 0.62
C LEU A 234 -17.49 -2.81 -0.61
N GLU A 235 -18.01 -3.63 -1.52
CA GLU A 235 -18.77 -3.19 -2.71
C GLU A 235 -19.98 -2.36 -2.30
N GLU A 236 -20.79 -2.86 -1.36
CA GLU A 236 -21.98 -2.18 -0.84
C GLU A 236 -21.62 -0.81 -0.23
N GLU A 237 -20.57 -0.75 0.59
CA GLU A 237 -20.14 0.51 1.22
C GLU A 237 -19.57 1.51 0.22
N VAL A 238 -18.84 1.05 -0.81
CA VAL A 238 -18.35 1.92 -1.88
C VAL A 238 -19.51 2.47 -2.72
N ILE A 239 -20.52 1.64 -3.04
CA ILE A 239 -21.73 2.08 -3.74
C ILE A 239 -22.47 3.12 -2.91
N ARG A 240 -22.76 2.82 -1.63
CA ARG A 240 -23.46 3.71 -0.70
C ARG A 240 -22.75 5.06 -0.59
N MET A 241 -21.45 5.03 -0.30
CA MET A 241 -20.66 6.27 -0.17
C MET A 241 -20.59 7.04 -1.48
N SER A 242 -20.54 6.37 -2.63
CA SER A 242 -20.57 7.04 -3.94
C SER A 242 -21.89 7.78 -4.18
N THR A 243 -23.02 7.19 -3.80
CA THR A 243 -24.34 7.84 -3.85
C THR A 243 -24.41 9.02 -2.89
N ASP A 244 -24.04 8.82 -1.62
CA ASP A 244 -24.05 9.86 -0.59
C ASP A 244 -23.23 11.08 -1.02
N VAL A 245 -22.09 10.86 -1.68
CA VAL A 245 -21.24 11.92 -2.22
C VAL A 245 -21.90 12.67 -3.37
N LYS A 246 -22.59 11.96 -4.28
CA LYS A 246 -23.35 12.61 -5.37
C LYS A 246 -24.41 13.55 -4.84
N ASP A 247 -25.18 13.10 -3.86
CA ASP A 247 -26.26 13.89 -3.28
C ASP A 247 -25.73 15.06 -2.45
N LYS A 248 -24.73 14.81 -1.59
CA LYS A 248 -24.19 15.82 -0.67
C LYS A 248 -23.41 16.91 -1.39
N TYR A 249 -22.72 16.58 -2.49
CA TYR A 249 -21.86 17.49 -3.23
C TYR A 249 -22.40 17.81 -4.63
N GLU A 250 -23.72 17.71 -4.84
CA GLU A 250 -24.42 17.96 -6.12
C GLU A 250 -24.03 19.30 -6.79
N ARG A 251 -23.65 20.31 -5.99
CA ARG A 251 -23.27 21.66 -6.48
C ARG A 251 -21.80 21.79 -6.83
N GLU A 252 -20.93 20.98 -6.20
CA GLU A 252 -19.48 21.05 -6.42
C GLU A 252 -19.03 20.07 -7.52
N LEU A 253 -19.69 18.92 -7.64
CA LEU A 253 -19.32 17.89 -8.63
C LEU A 253 -19.37 18.38 -10.09
N PRO A 254 -20.33 19.22 -10.54
CA PRO A 254 -20.33 19.76 -11.91
C PRO A 254 -19.10 20.61 -12.25
N GLU A 255 -18.44 21.19 -11.24
CA GLU A 255 -17.23 22.02 -11.40
C GLU A 255 -15.94 21.19 -11.46
N THR A 256 -16.01 19.90 -11.13
CA THR A 256 -14.86 18.99 -11.19
C THR A 256 -14.49 18.67 -12.64
N LEU A 257 -13.24 18.20 -12.84
CA LEU A 257 -12.75 17.81 -14.16
C LEU A 257 -13.51 16.60 -14.72
N THR A 258 -13.87 15.66 -13.84
CA THR A 258 -14.54 14.41 -14.19
C THR A 258 -16.04 14.58 -14.41
N GLY A 259 -16.60 15.70 -13.93
CA GLY A 259 -18.00 16.06 -14.09
C GLY A 259 -18.93 15.51 -13.00
N PRO A 260 -20.24 15.75 -13.12
CA PRO A 260 -21.20 15.51 -12.04
C PRO A 260 -21.52 14.04 -11.77
N ASN A 261 -21.32 13.17 -12.77
CA ASN A 261 -21.83 11.81 -12.74
C ASN A 261 -20.82 10.79 -12.20
N THR A 262 -19.56 11.18 -12.06
CA THR A 262 -18.44 10.28 -11.76
C THR A 262 -17.58 10.85 -10.65
N VAL A 263 -17.41 10.05 -9.59
CA VAL A 263 -16.41 10.28 -8.55
C VAL A 263 -15.30 9.27 -8.82
N PRO A 264 -14.06 9.72 -9.10
CA PRO A 264 -12.91 8.83 -9.19
C PRO A 264 -12.74 7.96 -7.96
N ILE A 265 -12.52 6.66 -8.16
CA ILE A 265 -12.34 5.69 -7.09
C ILE A 265 -11.00 5.00 -7.28
N VAL A 266 -10.21 4.92 -6.20
CA VAL A 266 -9.00 4.10 -6.12
C VAL A 266 -9.11 3.18 -4.90
N LEU A 267 -9.02 1.86 -5.08
CA LEU A 267 -9.05 0.88 -3.99
C LEU A 267 -7.71 0.18 -3.89
N CYS A 268 -7.06 0.33 -2.76
CA CYS A 268 -5.79 -0.29 -2.42
C CYS A 268 -6.00 -1.45 -1.45
N GLY A 269 -5.13 -2.45 -1.49
CA GLY A 269 -5.13 -3.45 -0.43
C GLY A 269 -4.13 -4.57 -0.61
N ASP A 270 -3.92 -5.30 0.49
CA ASP A 270 -3.44 -6.67 0.48
C ASP A 270 -4.66 -7.61 0.37
N PHE A 271 -4.86 -8.17 -0.81
CA PHE A 271 -5.99 -9.04 -1.11
C PHE A 271 -5.68 -10.51 -0.79
N ASN A 272 -4.43 -10.84 -0.44
CA ASN A 272 -4.00 -12.20 -0.12
C ASN A 272 -4.39 -13.26 -1.18
N ASN A 273 -4.52 -12.87 -2.45
CA ASN A 273 -4.87 -13.78 -3.53
C ASN A 273 -4.24 -13.35 -4.86
N SER A 274 -3.99 -14.31 -5.77
CA SER A 274 -3.20 -14.07 -6.99
C SER A 274 -4.03 -13.45 -8.14
N PRO A 275 -3.38 -12.96 -9.21
CA PRO A 275 -4.09 -12.42 -10.38
C PRO A 275 -4.99 -13.44 -11.10
N GLU A 276 -4.74 -14.73 -10.93
CA GLU A 276 -5.51 -15.84 -11.50
C GLU A 276 -6.70 -16.25 -10.61
N SER A 277 -6.91 -15.57 -9.50
CA SER A 277 -7.94 -15.93 -8.52
C SER A 277 -9.33 -15.41 -8.86
N GLN A 278 -10.34 -16.04 -8.26
CA GLN A 278 -11.73 -15.56 -8.30
C GLN A 278 -11.89 -14.17 -7.67
N ILE A 279 -11.02 -13.82 -6.71
CA ILE A 279 -11.00 -12.49 -6.07
C ILE A 279 -10.62 -11.43 -7.11
N TYR A 280 -9.55 -11.66 -7.87
CA TYR A 280 -9.12 -10.77 -8.94
C TYR A 280 -10.18 -10.69 -10.05
N GLU A 281 -10.72 -11.83 -10.47
CA GLU A 281 -11.77 -11.90 -11.49
C GLU A 281 -13.02 -11.10 -11.10
N TYR A 282 -13.45 -11.21 -9.85
CA TYR A 282 -14.58 -10.46 -9.34
C TYR A 282 -14.32 -8.95 -9.34
N MET A 283 -13.14 -8.51 -8.89
CA MET A 283 -12.75 -7.09 -8.97
C MET A 283 -12.76 -6.54 -10.40
N GLU A 284 -12.29 -7.32 -11.38
CA GLU A 284 -12.20 -6.87 -12.77
C GLU A 284 -13.55 -6.86 -13.50
N ASN A 285 -14.42 -7.83 -13.21
CA ASN A 285 -15.59 -8.14 -14.04
C ASN A 285 -16.95 -8.01 -13.34
N SER A 286 -16.97 -7.83 -12.01
CA SER A 286 -18.22 -7.86 -11.24
C SER A 286 -18.37 -6.71 -10.25
N PHE A 287 -17.29 -6.30 -9.60
CA PHE A 287 -17.30 -5.22 -8.61
C PHE A 287 -17.85 -3.91 -9.21
N MET A 288 -18.94 -3.41 -8.64
CA MET A 288 -19.78 -2.28 -9.07
C MET A 288 -20.35 -2.39 -10.50
N GLN A 289 -20.34 -3.57 -11.11
CA GLN A 289 -20.87 -3.80 -12.46
C GLN A 289 -22.24 -4.47 -12.45
N LYS A 290 -22.62 -5.07 -11.32
CA LYS A 290 -23.96 -5.65 -11.16
C LYS A 290 -25.01 -4.55 -10.95
N PRO A 291 -26.23 -4.72 -11.48
CA PRO A 291 -27.34 -3.83 -11.15
C PRO A 291 -27.55 -3.76 -9.64
N ASN A 292 -27.58 -2.54 -9.11
CA ASN A 292 -27.82 -2.25 -7.70
C ASN A 292 -28.92 -1.20 -7.58
N LEU A 293 -29.48 -1.07 -6.37
CA LEU A 293 -30.61 -0.18 -6.09
C LEU A 293 -30.28 1.30 -6.33
N GLU A 294 -29.02 1.68 -6.13
CA GLU A 294 -28.52 3.04 -6.30
C GLU A 294 -28.25 3.42 -7.77
N GLY A 295 -28.26 2.43 -8.68
CA GLY A 295 -27.97 2.65 -10.10
C GLY A 295 -26.53 3.12 -10.38
N VAL A 296 -25.62 3.02 -9.42
CA VAL A 296 -24.22 3.42 -9.57
C VAL A 296 -23.45 2.27 -10.19
N SER A 297 -22.70 2.51 -11.26
CA SER A 297 -21.85 1.49 -11.85
C SER A 297 -20.51 2.04 -12.29
N GLU A 298 -19.45 1.25 -12.06
CA GLU A 298 -18.09 1.57 -12.45
C GLU A 298 -17.37 0.31 -12.93
N VAL A 299 -16.38 0.50 -13.80
CA VAL A 299 -15.52 -0.59 -14.30
C VAL A 299 -14.15 -0.43 -13.66
N PHE A 300 -13.74 -1.43 -12.88
CA PHE A 300 -12.43 -1.41 -12.22
C PHE A 300 -11.35 -2.12 -13.05
N ARG A 301 -10.14 -1.58 -13.01
CA ARG A 301 -8.94 -2.22 -13.56
C ARG A 301 -7.80 -2.11 -12.54
N SER A 302 -6.90 -3.08 -12.56
CA SER A 302 -5.65 -2.98 -11.83
C SER A 302 -4.74 -1.97 -12.52
N ALA A 303 -4.13 -1.06 -11.76
CA ALA A 303 -3.13 -0.12 -12.28
C ALA A 303 -1.89 -0.83 -12.80
N TYR A 304 -1.63 -2.05 -12.31
CA TYR A 304 -0.52 -2.91 -12.72
C TYR A 304 -0.95 -3.99 -13.73
N GLY A 305 -2.21 -3.95 -14.21
CA GLY A 305 -2.76 -4.95 -15.13
C GLY A 305 -2.04 -5.06 -16.48
N SER A 306 -1.20 -4.10 -16.87
CA SER A 306 -0.29 -4.22 -18.02
C SER A 306 1.20 -4.11 -17.65
N TYR A 307 1.56 -4.28 -16.38
CA TYR A 307 2.91 -4.08 -15.85
C TYR A 307 3.98 -4.78 -16.69
N MET A 308 3.82 -6.07 -16.98
CA MET A 308 4.81 -6.83 -17.75
C MET A 308 5.00 -6.30 -19.17
N HIS A 309 3.92 -5.82 -19.81
CA HIS A 309 4.01 -5.19 -21.12
C HIS A 309 4.74 -3.84 -21.06
N ASN A 310 4.43 -3.04 -20.04
CA ASN A 310 5.04 -1.72 -19.84
C ASN A 310 6.53 -1.86 -19.47
N ALA A 311 6.89 -2.84 -18.65
CA ALA A 311 8.26 -3.20 -18.31
C ALA A 311 9.05 -3.69 -19.54
N LEU A 312 8.46 -4.58 -20.33
CA LEU A 312 9.07 -5.04 -21.59
C LEU A 312 9.30 -3.87 -22.56
N ALA A 313 8.28 -3.04 -22.78
CA ALA A 313 8.39 -1.89 -23.67
C ALA A 313 9.50 -0.92 -23.22
N ASN A 314 9.58 -0.63 -21.92
CA ASN A 314 10.63 0.20 -21.37
C ASN A 314 12.01 -0.44 -21.50
N ALA A 315 12.13 -1.76 -21.28
CA ALA A 315 13.41 -2.46 -21.41
C ALA A 315 13.91 -2.49 -22.86
N LEU A 316 13.01 -2.71 -23.84
CA LEU A 316 13.34 -2.73 -25.26
C LEU A 316 13.80 -1.36 -25.79
N GLU A 317 13.38 -0.26 -25.18
CA GLU A 317 13.95 1.08 -25.49
C GLU A 317 15.44 1.18 -25.14
N HIS A 318 15.96 0.30 -24.26
CA HIS A 318 17.32 0.36 -23.74
C HIS A 318 18.20 -0.83 -24.16
N SER A 319 17.63 -2.02 -24.45
CA SER A 319 18.37 -3.23 -24.86
C SER A 319 17.45 -4.26 -25.53
N GLU A 320 17.83 -4.74 -26.72
CA GLU A 320 17.07 -5.75 -27.49
C GLU A 320 17.08 -7.15 -26.84
N ASP A 321 18.02 -7.43 -25.93
CA ASP A 321 18.15 -8.72 -25.23
C ASP A 321 17.09 -8.89 -24.10
N ALA A 322 16.21 -7.92 -23.88
CA ALA A 322 15.20 -7.92 -22.82
C ALA A 322 14.01 -8.87 -23.08
N LEU A 323 13.89 -9.40 -24.29
CA LEU A 323 12.72 -10.15 -24.74
C LEU A 323 12.46 -11.42 -23.91
N GLU A 324 13.49 -12.07 -23.38
CA GLU A 324 13.33 -13.28 -22.55
C GLU A 324 12.95 -12.98 -21.11
N LYS A 325 13.36 -11.81 -20.56
CA LYS A 325 13.16 -11.45 -19.15
C LYS A 325 11.72 -11.07 -18.81
N PHE A 326 10.97 -10.56 -19.79
CA PHE A 326 9.63 -10.02 -19.58
C PHE A 326 8.56 -10.71 -20.45
N LYS A 327 8.78 -11.99 -20.82
CA LYS A 327 7.73 -12.78 -21.49
C LYS A 327 6.54 -12.94 -20.55
N VAL A 328 5.38 -12.46 -20.99
CA VAL A 328 4.11 -12.82 -20.37
C VAL A 328 3.80 -14.25 -20.81
N GLU A 329 3.71 -15.17 -19.86
CA GLU A 329 3.29 -16.54 -20.15
C GLU A 329 1.84 -16.54 -20.66
N GLU A 330 1.57 -17.38 -21.65
CA GLU A 330 0.23 -17.52 -22.20
C GLU A 330 -0.76 -17.95 -21.11
N GLY A 331 -1.88 -17.20 -20.98
CA GLY A 331 -2.90 -17.44 -19.97
C GLY A 331 -2.66 -16.80 -18.59
N LYS A 332 -1.49 -16.19 -18.33
CA LYS A 332 -1.25 -15.42 -17.10
C LYS A 332 -1.64 -13.95 -17.26
N LYS A 333 -2.07 -13.32 -16.16
CA LYS A 333 -2.31 -11.88 -16.16
C LYS A 333 -0.98 -11.12 -16.25
N PRO A 334 -0.93 -9.92 -16.86
CA PRO A 334 0.32 -9.17 -17.06
C PRO A 334 0.75 -8.35 -15.84
N GLU A 335 0.36 -8.80 -14.65
CA GLU A 335 0.73 -8.24 -13.35
C GLU A 335 2.22 -8.46 -13.04
N PRO A 336 2.83 -7.75 -12.07
CA PRO A 336 4.18 -8.04 -11.65
C PRO A 336 4.31 -9.48 -11.14
N PRO A 337 5.52 -10.06 -11.21
CA PRO A 337 5.75 -11.43 -10.73
C PRO A 337 5.54 -11.56 -9.22
N HIS A 338 5.81 -10.50 -8.46
CA HIS A 338 5.68 -10.50 -7.01
C HIS A 338 5.39 -9.12 -6.43
N THR A 339 4.67 -9.12 -5.31
CA THR A 339 4.55 -7.98 -4.38
C THR A 339 4.97 -8.35 -2.96
N THR A 340 5.10 -9.65 -2.67
CA THR A 340 5.69 -10.21 -1.44
C THR A 340 6.77 -11.23 -1.78
N VAL A 341 7.90 -11.18 -1.05
CA VAL A 341 9.03 -12.10 -1.23
C VAL A 341 9.59 -12.53 0.12
N ASN A 342 9.26 -13.76 0.50
CA ASN A 342 9.86 -14.45 1.63
C ASN A 342 10.43 -15.81 1.21
N PHE A 343 10.95 -16.58 2.16
CA PHE A 343 11.52 -17.90 1.87
C PHE A 343 10.50 -18.95 1.40
N ARG A 344 9.20 -18.71 1.60
CA ARG A 344 8.10 -19.62 1.25
C ARG A 344 7.29 -19.16 0.04
N ARG A 345 7.18 -17.85 -0.16
CA ARG A 345 6.26 -17.21 -1.10
C ARG A 345 6.99 -16.13 -1.89
N CYS A 346 6.71 -16.11 -3.18
CA CYS A 346 7.14 -15.07 -4.12
C CYS A 346 6.00 -14.97 -5.14
N TRP A 347 5.08 -14.03 -4.92
CA TRP A 347 3.88 -13.87 -5.75
C TRP A 347 3.25 -12.49 -5.56
N THR A 348 2.28 -12.16 -6.41
CA THR A 348 1.54 -10.89 -6.37
C THR A 348 0.22 -11.10 -5.66
N ILE A 349 -0.01 -10.31 -4.60
CA ILE A 349 -1.23 -10.33 -3.78
C ILE A 349 -1.71 -8.92 -3.37
N ASP A 350 -0.93 -7.90 -3.71
CA ASP A 350 -1.19 -6.50 -3.41
C ASP A 350 -1.64 -5.78 -4.68
N TYR A 351 -2.68 -4.96 -4.60
CA TYR A 351 -3.29 -4.33 -5.78
C TYR A 351 -3.68 -2.87 -5.54
N ILE A 352 -3.60 -2.08 -6.61
CA ILE A 352 -4.23 -0.76 -6.72
C ILE A 352 -5.26 -0.85 -7.86
N TRP A 353 -6.53 -0.91 -7.49
CA TRP A 353 -7.67 -0.87 -8.41
C TRP A 353 -8.14 0.55 -8.62
N TYR A 354 -8.59 0.89 -9.83
CA TYR A 354 -9.11 2.23 -10.14
C TYR A 354 -10.36 2.18 -11.02
N SER A 355 -11.26 3.17 -10.87
CA SER A 355 -12.43 3.33 -11.73
C SER A 355 -12.03 3.88 -13.11
N ARG A 356 -12.18 3.05 -14.14
CA ARG A 356 -11.63 3.27 -15.48
C ARG A 356 -12.22 4.48 -16.22
N HIS A 357 -13.44 4.89 -15.89
CA HIS A 357 -14.10 5.99 -16.60
C HIS A 357 -13.52 7.37 -16.28
N SER A 358 -12.83 7.51 -15.14
CA SER A 358 -12.43 8.81 -14.59
C SER A 358 -10.93 8.92 -14.29
N LEU A 359 -10.19 7.81 -14.34
CA LEU A 359 -8.76 7.74 -14.12
C LEU A 359 -8.09 6.86 -15.17
N VAL A 360 -6.84 7.16 -15.49
CA VAL A 360 -5.94 6.27 -16.24
C VAL A 360 -4.56 6.28 -15.57
N PRO A 361 -3.90 5.13 -15.35
CA PRO A 361 -2.54 5.11 -14.87
C PRO A 361 -1.63 5.68 -15.95
N SER A 362 -0.79 6.63 -15.58
CA SER A 362 0.21 7.24 -16.46
C SER A 362 1.60 6.65 -16.21
N ARG A 363 1.92 6.32 -14.96
CA ARG A 363 3.14 5.62 -14.55
C ARG A 363 2.88 4.71 -13.36
N VAL A 364 3.65 3.65 -13.22
CA VAL A 364 3.68 2.76 -12.05
C VAL A 364 5.09 2.54 -11.54
N LEU A 365 5.25 2.25 -10.25
CA LEU A 365 6.55 1.91 -9.67
C LEU A 365 7.05 0.57 -10.20
N GLU A 366 8.30 0.56 -10.68
CA GLU A 366 8.99 -0.67 -11.05
C GLU A 366 9.21 -1.54 -9.80
N ILE A 367 8.82 -2.81 -9.92
CA ILE A 367 9.00 -3.79 -8.86
C ILE A 367 10.45 -4.31 -8.89
N PRO A 368 11.19 -4.24 -7.76
CA PRO A 368 12.53 -4.79 -7.66
C PRO A 368 12.57 -6.27 -8.03
N SER A 369 13.64 -6.70 -8.68
CA SER A 369 13.77 -8.11 -9.07
C SER A 369 13.85 -9.04 -7.85
N GLU A 370 13.43 -10.29 -8.00
CA GLU A 370 13.56 -11.28 -6.92
C GLU A 370 15.02 -11.41 -6.46
N ALA A 371 15.97 -11.40 -7.40
CA ALA A 371 17.39 -11.46 -7.08
C ALA A 371 17.85 -10.30 -6.18
N GLU A 372 17.38 -9.07 -6.43
CA GLU A 372 17.68 -7.91 -5.57
C GLU A 372 17.04 -8.04 -4.19
N LEU A 373 15.79 -8.49 -4.11
CA LEU A 373 15.08 -8.64 -2.84
C LEU A 373 15.68 -9.73 -1.96
N ARG A 374 16.29 -10.75 -2.56
CA ARG A 374 17.00 -11.83 -1.86
C ARG A 374 18.48 -11.54 -1.62
N ALA A 375 19.05 -10.46 -2.15
CA ALA A 375 20.50 -10.24 -2.19
C ALA A 375 21.18 -10.11 -0.80
N GLU A 376 20.46 -9.69 0.23
CA GLU A 376 21.02 -9.58 1.58
C GLU A 376 21.27 -10.96 2.19
N GLU A 377 22.48 -11.17 2.71
CA GLU A 377 22.85 -12.40 3.39
C GLU A 377 22.16 -12.51 4.77
N GLY A 378 21.55 -13.66 5.01
CA GLY A 378 20.88 -13.98 6.26
C GLY A 378 21.83 -14.49 7.36
N PRO A 379 21.29 -14.82 8.54
CA PRO A 379 22.08 -15.42 9.62
C PRO A 379 22.72 -16.75 9.19
N GLY A 380 23.99 -16.96 9.53
CA GLY A 380 24.70 -18.20 9.20
C GLY A 380 23.92 -19.46 9.59
N ASN A 381 23.88 -20.45 8.69
CA ASN A 381 23.20 -21.74 8.88
C ASN A 381 21.71 -21.65 9.26
N TRP A 382 21.00 -20.55 8.97
CA TRP A 382 19.56 -20.44 9.28
C TRP A 382 18.75 -21.54 8.58
N PHE A 383 19.06 -21.81 7.31
CA PHE A 383 18.34 -22.80 6.51
C PHE A 383 18.54 -24.22 7.06
N ASN A 384 19.76 -24.57 7.45
CA ASN A 384 20.06 -25.85 8.09
C ASN A 384 19.32 -26.00 9.44
N ARG A 385 19.24 -24.92 10.23
CA ARG A 385 18.46 -24.91 11.48
C ARG A 385 16.97 -25.12 11.24
N LEU A 386 16.44 -24.53 10.17
CA LEU A 386 15.05 -24.77 9.76
C LEU A 386 14.84 -26.22 9.32
N ALA A 387 15.77 -26.79 8.53
CA ALA A 387 15.75 -28.17 8.06
C ALA A 387 15.84 -29.23 9.16
N LEU A 388 16.56 -28.92 10.24
CA LEU A 388 16.64 -29.78 11.41
C LEU A 388 15.43 -29.65 12.34
N SER A 389 14.58 -28.63 12.15
CA SER A 389 13.32 -28.52 12.87
C SER A 389 12.21 -29.25 12.12
N ASP A 390 11.37 -30.02 12.81
CA ASP A 390 10.15 -30.65 12.27
C ASP A 390 9.13 -29.66 11.66
N ASN A 391 9.48 -28.38 11.56
CA ASN A 391 8.67 -27.34 10.90
C ASN A 391 8.66 -27.49 9.38
N LEU A 392 9.61 -28.21 8.79
CA LEU A 392 9.66 -28.37 7.34
C LEU A 392 8.58 -29.33 6.80
N SER A 393 8.16 -30.30 7.62
CA SER A 393 7.09 -31.25 7.28
C SER A 393 5.67 -30.67 7.43
N ARG A 394 5.48 -29.54 8.13
CA ARG A 394 4.21 -28.80 8.19
C ARG A 394 4.11 -27.63 7.19
N ALA A 395 5.21 -27.23 6.56
CA ALA A 395 5.31 -25.94 5.87
C ALA A 395 5.15 -25.95 4.34
N GLY A 396 4.73 -27.09 3.74
CA GLY A 396 4.68 -27.22 2.29
C GLY A 396 6.06 -27.44 1.66
N ARG A 397 6.08 -28.06 0.48
CA ARG A 397 7.34 -28.38 -0.22
C ARG A 397 8.14 -27.09 -0.46
N LEU A 398 9.41 -27.09 -0.06
CA LEU A 398 10.39 -26.12 -0.57
C LEU A 398 10.36 -26.18 -2.11
N PRO A 399 10.48 -25.04 -2.82
CA PRO A 399 10.68 -25.04 -4.26
C PRO A 399 11.83 -26.00 -4.61
N SER A 400 11.53 -26.99 -5.44
CA SER A 400 12.45 -28.07 -5.80
C SER A 400 13.67 -27.51 -6.54
N GLY A 401 14.77 -27.38 -5.82
CA GLY A 401 16.09 -27.07 -6.37
C GLY A 401 17.03 -26.58 -5.28
N LEU A 402 17.90 -27.46 -4.78
CA LEU A 402 18.93 -27.19 -3.75
C LEU A 402 19.98 -26.11 -4.12
N ASN A 403 19.78 -25.37 -5.21
CA ASN A 403 20.68 -24.32 -5.71
C ASN A 403 19.91 -23.00 -5.77
N GLY A 404 19.83 -22.28 -4.66
CA GLY A 404 19.20 -20.96 -4.63
C GLY A 404 19.39 -20.22 -3.32
N ASN A 405 19.44 -18.89 -3.38
CA ASN A 405 19.35 -18.03 -2.22
C ASN A 405 17.86 -17.95 -1.78
N TYR A 406 17.54 -18.46 -0.60
CA TYR A 406 16.18 -18.49 -0.04
C TYR A 406 15.89 -17.32 0.93
N ASN A 407 16.78 -16.33 1.02
CA ASN A 407 16.53 -15.13 1.80
C ASN A 407 15.41 -14.30 1.15
N GLY A 408 15.08 -13.14 1.69
CA GLY A 408 14.03 -12.28 1.14
C GLY A 408 13.89 -11.02 1.98
N ILE A 409 12.69 -10.46 1.98
CA ILE A 409 12.33 -9.29 2.78
C ILE A 409 11.45 -9.70 3.98
N PRO A 410 11.43 -8.95 5.10
CA PRO A 410 12.16 -7.71 5.35
C PRO A 410 13.69 -7.92 5.41
N ASN A 411 14.43 -6.86 5.11
CA ASN A 411 15.89 -6.82 5.18
C ASN A 411 16.36 -5.40 5.58
N SER A 412 17.64 -5.07 5.46
CA SER A 412 18.15 -3.75 5.87
C SER A 412 17.62 -2.58 5.03
N ILE A 413 17.12 -2.87 3.82
CA ILE A 413 16.57 -1.90 2.87
C ILE A 413 15.05 -1.82 2.98
N TYR A 414 14.37 -2.98 3.01
CA TYR A 414 12.92 -3.11 3.01
C TYR A 414 12.40 -3.48 4.40
N GLY A 415 11.58 -2.61 5.01
CA GLY A 415 11.07 -2.81 6.37
C GLY A 415 9.90 -3.79 6.50
N SER A 416 9.38 -4.31 5.38
CA SER A 416 8.25 -5.24 5.28
C SER A 416 8.64 -6.45 4.43
N ASP A 417 7.89 -7.56 4.53
CA ASP A 417 7.94 -8.67 3.57
C ASP A 417 7.14 -8.41 2.28
N HIS A 418 6.52 -7.24 2.17
CA HIS A 418 5.92 -6.70 0.96
C HIS A 418 6.78 -5.55 0.40
N VAL A 419 6.78 -5.40 -0.93
CA VAL A 419 7.31 -4.21 -1.59
C VAL A 419 6.21 -3.19 -1.78
N PRO A 420 6.49 -1.88 -1.70
CA PRO A 420 5.49 -0.87 -2.02
C PRO A 420 5.12 -0.96 -3.49
N ILE A 421 3.85 -0.77 -3.80
CA ILE A 421 3.37 -0.50 -5.17
C ILE A 421 2.86 0.93 -5.24
N MET A 422 3.05 1.61 -6.37
CA MET A 422 2.64 3.00 -6.56
C MET A 422 2.13 3.21 -7.97
N ALA A 423 1.02 3.94 -8.10
CA ALA A 423 0.49 4.38 -9.38
C ALA A 423 0.34 5.90 -9.40
N GLU A 424 0.82 6.53 -10.49
CA GLU A 424 0.48 7.91 -10.84
C GLU A 424 -0.70 7.89 -11.81
N PHE A 425 -1.87 8.29 -11.34
CA PHE A 425 -3.05 8.42 -12.17
C PHE A 425 -3.18 9.81 -12.75
N GLU A 426 -3.67 9.87 -13.98
CA GLU A 426 -4.17 11.09 -14.62
C GLU A 426 -5.70 11.08 -14.62
N PHE A 427 -6.31 12.21 -14.26
CA PHE A 427 -7.76 12.36 -14.30
C PHE A 427 -8.26 12.48 -15.73
N LEU A 428 -9.40 11.85 -16.02
CA LEU A 428 -10.08 11.95 -17.31
C LEU A 428 -11.16 13.01 -17.24
N CYS A 429 -11.11 13.95 -18.19
CA CYS A 429 -12.15 14.96 -18.36
C CYS A 429 -13.49 14.31 -18.69
N LYS A 430 -14.59 14.94 -18.25
CA LYS A 430 -15.94 14.57 -18.68
C LYS A 430 -15.98 14.49 -20.20
N SER A 431 -16.65 13.45 -20.71
CA SER A 431 -16.91 13.36 -22.15
C SER A 431 -17.89 14.48 -22.49
N ASP A 432 -17.59 15.33 -23.46
CA ASP A 432 -18.59 16.25 -23.99
C ASP A 432 -19.77 15.41 -24.48
N CYS A 433 -20.95 15.62 -23.90
CA CYS A 433 -22.18 15.07 -24.45
C CYS A 433 -22.38 15.70 -25.83
N SER A 434 -21.97 14.99 -26.87
CA SER A 434 -22.32 15.30 -28.27
C SER A 434 -23.81 15.13 -28.49
#